data_AF-A0A839NNJ2-F1
#
_entry.id   AF-A0A839NNJ2-F1
#
_cell.length_a   1.000
_cell.length_b   1.000
_cell.length_c   1.000
_cell.angle_alpha   90.00
_cell.angle_beta   90.00
_cell.angle_gamma   90.00
#
_symmetry.space_group_name_H-M   'P 1'
#
loop_
_entity.id
_entity.type
_entity.pdbx_description
1 polymer ?
#
loop_
_entity_poly.entity_id
_entity_poly.type
_entity_poly.pdbx_seq_one_letter_code
_entity_poly.pdbx_strand_id
1 'polypeptide(L)'
;MKKTILLFVLLCTAFFSRADQLQALTQKQAEAAVVYLKKEPIVILWCSCCDNETPKKVTVNEVFYKKDSDGKYYSVILKGRDESGKEVEEYLDLAYVFVKKGRKAQSLGKVLKFECDPCTKPFEWSM
;
A
#
# COMPACT_ATOMS: atom_id res chain seq x y z
N MET A 1 31.29 -24.03 -15.64
CA MET A 1 30.00 -24.10 -16.38
C MET A 1 28.80 -24.32 -15.44
N LYS A 2 28.73 -25.41 -14.65
CA LYS A 2 27.60 -25.65 -13.72
C LYS A 2 27.34 -24.50 -12.72
N LYS A 3 28.41 -23.91 -12.16
CA LYS A 3 28.30 -22.77 -11.21
C LYS A 3 27.81 -21.47 -11.89
N THR A 4 28.12 -21.28 -13.16
CA THR A 4 27.71 -20.09 -13.94
C THR A 4 26.22 -20.16 -14.32
N ILE A 5 25.72 -21.36 -14.61
CA ILE A 5 24.30 -21.63 -14.86
C ILE A 5 23.49 -21.38 -13.59
N LEU A 6 23.97 -21.85 -12.44
CA LEU A 6 23.31 -21.61 -11.15
C LEU A 6 23.21 -20.11 -10.83
N LEU A 7 24.26 -19.33 -11.12
CA LEU A 7 24.26 -17.88 -10.93
C LEU A 7 23.23 -17.18 -11.83
N PHE A 8 23.12 -17.60 -13.09
CA PHE A 8 22.12 -17.07 -14.02
C PHE A 8 20.69 -17.39 -13.57
N VAL A 9 20.44 -18.62 -13.11
CA VAL A 9 19.13 -19.01 -12.57
C VAL A 9 18.78 -18.19 -11.33
N LEU A 10 19.74 -17.92 -10.46
CA LEU A 10 19.54 -17.08 -9.27
C LEU A 10 19.30 -15.59 -9.60
N LEU A 11 19.87 -15.05 -10.68
CA LEU A 11 19.59 -13.68 -11.11
C LEU A 11 18.16 -13.52 -11.67
N CYS A 12 17.65 -14.55 -12.35
CA CYS A 12 16.31 -14.49 -12.95
C CYS A 12 15.18 -14.44 -11.90
N THR A 13 15.40 -14.95 -10.67
CA THR A 13 14.37 -14.92 -9.62
C THR A 13 14.20 -13.53 -8.98
N ALA A 14 15.18 -12.63 -9.10
CA ALA A 14 15.09 -11.28 -8.57
C ALA A 14 14.00 -10.44 -9.25
N PHE A 15 13.70 -10.69 -10.53
CA PHE A 15 12.65 -9.98 -11.29
C PHE A 15 11.22 -10.30 -10.82
N PHE A 16 11.04 -11.37 -10.03
CA PHE A 16 9.75 -11.75 -9.46
C PHE A 16 9.59 -11.34 -7.98
N SER A 17 10.58 -10.62 -7.43
CA SER A 17 10.47 -10.11 -6.07
C SER A 17 9.41 -9.00 -6.03
N ARG A 18 8.38 -9.21 -5.20
CA ARG A 18 7.32 -8.23 -4.93
C ARG A 18 7.85 -7.30 -3.83
N ALA A 19 7.91 -5.99 -4.11
CA ALA A 19 8.39 -5.02 -3.14
C ALA A 19 7.22 -4.27 -2.52
N ASP A 20 7.12 -4.32 -1.20
CA ASP A 20 6.35 -3.36 -0.42
C ASP A 20 7.07 -2.00 -0.52
N GLN A 21 6.55 -1.11 -1.38
CA GLN A 21 7.25 0.12 -1.76
C GLN A 21 7.21 1.15 -0.63
N LEU A 22 6.10 1.22 0.11
CA LEU A 22 5.86 2.21 1.16
C LEU A 22 5.17 1.60 2.40
N GLN A 23 5.56 0.39 2.79
CA GLN A 23 5.09 -0.22 4.05
C GLN A 23 5.99 0.14 5.25
N ALA A 24 7.30 0.29 5.02
CA ALA A 24 8.27 0.77 6.01
C ALA A 24 8.50 2.28 5.80
N LEU A 25 8.00 3.09 6.73
CA LEU A 25 7.95 4.55 6.59
C LEU A 25 8.85 5.24 7.60
N THR A 26 9.30 6.43 7.24
CA THR A 26 9.77 7.40 8.25
C THR A 26 8.60 7.87 9.11
N GLN A 27 8.88 8.36 10.32
CA GLN A 27 7.84 8.90 11.20
C GLN A 27 6.99 9.99 10.52
N LYS A 28 7.64 10.93 9.82
CA LYS A 28 6.96 12.03 9.13
C LYS A 28 6.02 11.53 8.03
N GLN A 29 6.43 10.49 7.29
CA GLN A 29 5.56 9.88 6.28
C GLN A 29 4.36 9.20 6.91
N ALA A 30 4.57 8.44 7.99
CA ALA A 30 3.49 7.77 8.73
C ALA A 30 2.50 8.78 9.34
N GLU A 31 2.98 9.85 9.96
CA GLU A 31 2.17 10.94 10.50
C GLU A 31 1.32 11.61 9.39
N ALA A 32 1.94 11.97 8.27
CA ALA A 32 1.24 12.57 7.14
C ALA A 32 0.16 11.65 6.57
N ALA A 33 0.46 10.36 6.44
CA ALA A 33 -0.49 9.35 5.97
C ALA A 33 -1.68 9.19 6.93
N VAL A 34 -1.43 9.10 8.24
CA VAL A 34 -2.51 9.01 9.25
C VAL A 34 -3.40 10.25 9.24
N VAL A 35 -2.80 11.45 9.21
CA VAL A 35 -3.55 12.72 9.18
C VAL A 35 -4.43 12.81 7.93
N TYR A 36 -3.93 12.31 6.80
CA TYR A 36 -4.68 12.28 5.56
C TYR A 36 -5.83 11.27 5.63
N LEU A 37 -5.53 10.01 5.98
CA LEU A 37 -6.48 8.90 5.98
C LEU A 37 -7.62 9.07 6.99
N LYS A 38 -7.39 9.74 8.12
CA LYS A 38 -8.45 10.06 9.10
C LYS A 38 -9.59 10.92 8.53
N LYS A 39 -9.37 11.58 7.38
CA LYS A 39 -10.38 12.42 6.70
C LYS A 39 -11.10 11.68 5.58
N GLU A 40 -10.60 10.51 5.20
CA GLU A 40 -11.15 9.73 4.10
C GLU A 40 -12.15 8.72 4.69
N PRO A 41 -13.42 8.71 4.23
CA PRO A 41 -14.40 7.76 4.75
C PRO A 41 -14.17 6.35 4.20
N ILE A 42 -13.58 6.23 3.01
CA ILE A 42 -13.37 4.99 2.28
C ILE A 42 -12.02 5.05 1.57
N VAL A 43 -11.31 3.94 1.54
CA VAL A 43 -10.13 3.73 0.70
C VAL A 43 -10.28 2.46 -0.14
N ILE A 44 -9.50 2.36 -1.22
CA ILE A 44 -9.33 1.12 -1.96
C ILE A 44 -7.93 0.58 -1.67
N LEU A 45 -7.85 -0.67 -1.23
CA LEU A 45 -6.60 -1.40 -1.04
C LEU A 45 -6.39 -2.32 -2.24
N TRP A 46 -5.28 -2.17 -2.96
CA TRP A 46 -5.03 -2.98 -4.15
C TRP A 46 -3.57 -3.00 -4.59
N CYS A 47 -2.91 -4.16 -4.50
CA CYS A 47 -1.66 -4.38 -5.22
C CYS A 47 -1.97 -4.76 -6.68
N SER A 48 -2.01 -3.76 -7.56
CA SER A 48 -2.35 -3.93 -8.99
C SER A 48 -1.39 -4.81 -9.81
N CYS A 49 -0.21 -5.14 -9.28
CA CYS A 49 0.76 -6.06 -9.88
C CYS A 49 0.91 -7.37 -9.10
N CYS A 50 0.11 -7.59 -8.04
CA CYS A 50 0.10 -8.85 -7.32
C CYS A 50 -0.89 -9.81 -7.96
N ASP A 51 -0.47 -11.07 -8.13
CA ASP A 51 -1.31 -12.09 -8.75
C ASP A 51 -2.57 -12.35 -7.92
N ASN A 52 -3.71 -12.42 -8.61
CA ASN A 52 -5.03 -12.73 -8.02
C ASN A 52 -5.53 -11.73 -6.96
N GLU A 53 -4.95 -10.53 -6.87
CA GLU A 53 -5.49 -9.47 -6.02
C GLU A 53 -6.52 -8.61 -6.76
N THR A 54 -7.72 -8.54 -6.19
CA THR A 54 -8.76 -7.62 -6.62
C THR A 54 -8.79 -6.39 -5.71
N PRO A 55 -9.23 -5.21 -6.21
CA PRO A 55 -9.40 -4.03 -5.38
C PRO A 55 -10.41 -4.29 -4.26
N LYS A 56 -10.07 -3.92 -3.03
CA LYS A 56 -10.94 -4.03 -1.86
C LYS A 56 -11.30 -2.64 -1.36
N LYS A 57 -12.61 -2.31 -1.32
CA LYS A 57 -13.05 -1.08 -0.62
C LYS A 57 -13.11 -1.34 0.88
N VAL A 58 -12.55 -0.41 1.64
CA VAL A 58 -12.56 -0.46 3.11
C VAL A 58 -13.07 0.86 3.64
N THR A 59 -14.13 0.81 4.46
CA THR A 59 -14.59 1.94 5.25
C THR A 59 -13.58 2.21 6.36
N VAL A 60 -13.17 3.45 6.52
CA VAL A 60 -12.16 3.84 7.51
C VAL A 60 -12.83 4.09 8.86
N ASN A 61 -12.49 3.29 9.87
CA ASN A 61 -12.97 3.47 11.23
C ASN A 61 -11.88 4.05 12.15
N GLU A 62 -10.67 3.50 12.07
CA GLU A 62 -9.52 3.96 12.86
C GLU A 62 -8.26 3.90 12.01
N VAL A 63 -7.37 4.89 12.16
CA VAL A 63 -6.05 4.89 11.52
C VAL A 63 -5.02 5.40 12.51
N PHE A 64 -3.93 4.66 12.65
CA PHE A 64 -2.81 4.99 13.51
C PHE A 64 -1.50 4.46 12.90
N TYR A 65 -0.37 4.81 13.48
CA TYR A 65 0.92 4.23 13.11
C TYR A 65 1.57 3.58 14.32
N LYS A 66 2.35 2.53 14.08
CA LYS A 66 3.18 1.86 15.09
C LYS A 66 4.63 1.90 14.64
N LYS A 67 5.52 2.00 15.62
CA LYS A 67 6.95 1.83 15.41
C LYS A 67 7.27 0.34 15.28
N ASP A 68 8.23 -0.02 14.43
CA ASP A 68 8.75 -1.38 14.35
C ASP A 68 9.51 -1.77 15.63
N SER A 69 9.85 -3.06 15.77
CA SER A 69 10.55 -3.61 16.94
C SER A 69 11.92 -2.95 17.17
N ASP A 70 12.59 -2.58 16.08
CA ASP A 70 13.95 -2.05 16.10
C ASP A 70 13.96 -0.52 16.26
N GLY A 71 12.78 0.11 16.27
CA GLY A 71 12.62 1.54 16.42
C GLY A 71 13.10 2.37 15.23
N LYS A 72 13.24 1.78 14.05
CA LYS A 72 13.79 2.43 12.85
C LYS A 72 12.70 2.93 11.90
N TYR A 73 11.66 2.12 11.70
CA TYR A 73 10.57 2.43 10.78
C TYR A 73 9.23 2.48 11.49
N TYR A 74 8.24 2.96 10.75
CA TYR A 74 6.86 3.03 11.16
C TYR A 74 5.98 2.37 10.12
N SER A 75 4.94 1.71 10.57
CA SER A 75 3.87 1.17 9.72
C SER A 75 2.59 1.91 10.01
N VAL A 76 1.79 2.18 8.98
CA VAL A 76 0.44 2.74 9.12
C VAL A 76 -0.54 1.57 9.14
N ILE A 77 -1.44 1.57 10.11
CA ILE A 77 -2.46 0.54 10.30
C ILE A 77 -3.82 1.20 10.15
N LEU A 78 -4.69 0.57 9.36
CA LEU A 78 -6.09 0.95 9.21
C LEU A 78 -6.95 -0.16 9.78
N LYS A 79 -7.89 0.22 10.64
CA LYS A 79 -9.01 -0.62 11.03
C LYS A 79 -10.28 -0.10 10.40
N GLY A 80 -11.09 -1.02 9.92
CA GLY A 80 -12.21 -0.67 9.08
C GLY A 80 -13.20 -1.79 8.90
N ARG A 81 -14.07 -1.63 7.89
CA ARG A 81 -14.96 -2.67 7.41
C ARG A 81 -14.86 -2.82 5.90
N ASP A 82 -14.77 -4.05 5.43
CA ASP A 82 -14.84 -4.35 4.00
C ASP A 82 -16.28 -4.24 3.45
N GLU A 83 -16.45 -4.49 2.15
CA GLU A 83 -17.75 -4.41 1.47
C GLU A 83 -18.79 -5.44 1.98
N SER A 84 -18.35 -6.50 2.66
CA SER A 84 -19.24 -7.47 3.32
C SER A 84 -19.67 -7.03 4.72
N GLY A 85 -19.10 -5.93 5.23
CA GLY A 85 -19.29 -5.44 6.59
C GLY A 85 -18.40 -6.12 7.62
N LYS A 86 -17.48 -7.01 7.20
CA LYS A 86 -16.54 -7.68 8.10
C LYS A 86 -15.47 -6.70 8.55
N GLU A 87 -15.12 -6.77 9.84
CA GLU A 87 -14.03 -5.96 10.39
C GLU A 87 -12.68 -6.43 9.84
N VAL A 88 -11.84 -5.45 9.48
CA VAL A 88 -10.49 -5.66 8.95
C VAL A 88 -9.49 -4.79 9.70
N GLU A 89 -8.27 -5.30 9.86
CA GLU A 89 -7.10 -4.56 10.33
C GLU A 89 -5.98 -4.81 9.32
N GLU A 90 -5.52 -3.75 8.65
CA GLU A 90 -4.60 -3.84 7.51
C GLU A 90 -3.37 -2.96 7.75
N TYR A 91 -2.18 -3.54 7.53
CA TYR A 91 -0.92 -2.81 7.48
C TYR A 91 -0.75 -2.26 6.07
N LEU A 92 -0.70 -0.94 5.96
CA LEU A 92 -0.79 -0.28 4.66
C LEU A 92 0.58 -0.15 4.00
N ASP A 93 0.66 -0.59 2.74
CA ASP A 93 1.63 -0.04 1.79
C ASP A 93 1.00 1.17 1.08
N LEU A 94 1.54 2.37 1.33
CA LEU A 94 0.96 3.60 0.78
C LEU A 94 1.01 3.69 -0.75
N ALA A 95 1.80 2.85 -1.42
CA ALA A 95 1.76 2.74 -2.88
C ALA A 95 0.47 2.06 -3.36
N TYR A 96 -0.10 1.16 -2.55
CA TYR A 96 -1.27 0.34 -2.87
C TYR A 96 -2.55 0.76 -2.15
N VAL A 97 -2.51 1.88 -1.41
CA VAL A 97 -3.70 2.56 -0.90
C VAL A 97 -4.14 3.61 -1.91
N PHE A 98 -5.39 3.54 -2.37
CA PHE A 98 -5.96 4.52 -3.29
C PHE A 98 -7.07 5.31 -2.62
N VAL A 99 -7.01 6.64 -2.78
CA VAL A 99 -7.95 7.60 -2.22
C VAL A 99 -8.67 8.37 -3.33
N LYS A 100 -9.85 8.91 -3.02
CA LYS A 100 -10.66 9.63 -4.01
C LYS A 100 -10.08 11.02 -4.26
N LYS A 101 -9.72 11.29 -5.52
CA LYS A 101 -9.34 12.61 -6.02
C LYS A 101 -10.21 12.99 -7.21
N GLY A 102 -11.24 13.78 -6.94
CA GLY A 102 -12.27 14.10 -7.92
C GLY A 102 -13.04 12.84 -8.34
N ARG A 103 -12.96 12.48 -9.62
CA ARG A 103 -13.58 11.26 -10.17
C ARG A 103 -12.67 10.04 -10.18
N LYS A 104 -11.41 10.18 -9.76
CA LYS A 104 -10.40 9.11 -9.86
C LYS A 104 -9.95 8.59 -8.51
N ALA A 105 -9.55 7.33 -8.49
CA ALA A 105 -8.74 6.72 -7.45
C ALA A 105 -7.26 7.00 -7.76
N GLN A 106 -6.55 7.57 -6.79
CA GLN A 106 -5.12 7.87 -6.91
C GLN A 106 -4.37 7.30 -5.71
N SER A 107 -3.19 6.72 -5.99
CA SER A 107 -2.30 6.18 -4.95
C SER A 107 -1.96 7.26 -3.92
N LEU A 108 -2.11 6.91 -2.63
CA LEU A 108 -1.88 7.81 -1.51
C LEU A 108 -0.43 8.27 -1.44
N GLY A 109 0.53 7.37 -1.70
CA GLY A 109 1.95 7.74 -1.80
C GLY A 109 2.17 8.87 -2.81
N LYS A 110 1.56 8.78 -3.99
CA LYS A 110 1.62 9.85 -5.00
C LYS A 110 0.90 11.13 -4.59
N VAL A 111 -0.26 11.01 -3.93
CA VAL A 111 -1.00 12.18 -3.39
C VAL A 111 -0.16 12.94 -2.36
N LEU A 112 0.57 12.22 -1.51
CA LEU A 112 1.47 12.76 -0.50
C LEU A 112 2.86 13.13 -1.05
N LYS A 113 3.09 12.94 -2.35
CA LYS A 113 4.36 13.20 -3.04
C LYS A 113 5.54 12.39 -2.50
N PHE A 114 5.28 11.18 -2.02
CA PHE A 114 6.33 10.23 -1.66
C PHE A 114 6.88 9.56 -2.92
N GLU A 115 8.15 9.15 -2.84
CA GLU A 115 8.76 8.33 -3.88
C GLU A 115 8.17 6.92 -3.81
N CYS A 116 7.45 6.55 -4.87
CA CYS A 116 6.91 5.21 -5.10
C CYS A 116 6.60 5.04 -6.58
N ASP A 117 6.35 3.83 -7.02
CA ASP A 117 5.93 3.55 -8.38
C ASP A 117 4.76 2.55 -8.37
N PRO A 118 3.54 3.02 -8.06
CA PRO A 118 2.39 2.14 -8.02
C PRO A 118 2.21 1.49 -9.38
N CYS A 119 2.02 0.18 -9.41
CA CYS A 119 1.90 -0.61 -10.63
C CYS A 119 0.66 -0.32 -11.50
N THR A 120 -0.07 0.76 -11.22
CA THR A 120 -1.22 1.20 -11.99
C THR A 120 -1.31 2.73 -12.04
N LYS A 121 -1.90 3.23 -13.13
CA LYS A 121 -2.24 4.65 -13.28
C LYS A 121 -3.51 4.96 -12.48
N PRO A 122 -3.80 6.24 -12.18
CA PRO A 122 -5.09 6.61 -11.60
C PRO A 122 -6.25 6.08 -12.44
N PHE A 123 -7.21 5.43 -11.79
CA PHE A 123 -8.38 4.80 -12.42
C PHE A 123 -9.68 5.45 -11.95
N GLU A 124 -10.80 5.17 -12.60
CA GLU A 124 -12.08 5.77 -12.21
C GLU A 124 -12.50 5.28 -10.81
N TRP A 125 -12.94 6.21 -9.98
CA TRP A 125 -13.50 5.90 -8.66
C TRP A 125 -14.90 5.32 -8.87
N SER A 126 -15.00 4.00 -9.02
CA SER A 126 -16.28 3.31 -9.03
C SER A 126 -16.88 3.40 -7.62
N MET A 127 -18.05 4.04 -7.52
CA MET A 127 -18.83 4.06 -6.28
C MET A 127 -19.21 2.65 -5.84
#